data_AF-A0A932NTU6-F1
#
_entry.id   AF-A0A932NTU6-F1
#
_cell.length_a   1.000
_cell.length_b   1.000
_cell.length_c   1.000
_cell.angle_alpha   90.00
_cell.angle_beta   90.00
_cell.angle_gamma   90.00
#
_symmetry.space_group_name_H-M   'P 1'
#
loop_
_entity.id
_entity.type
_entity.pdbx_description
1 polymer ?
#
loop_
_entity_poly.entity_id
_entity_poly.type
_entity_poly.pdbx_seq_one_letter_code
_entity_poly.pdbx_strand_id
1 'polypeptide(L)'
;MSAIPLVLETEPYYKAFREKQIRWGVPHAPVLAEHFVWIKADLRSSHAQLLLEQDRQELDNVAFACPLVLPRQGGPFQRVVIILHGLNESEYRKYFPWACTLASAGFPVLLFPLTFLINRRPRTWRGEDKTDQCLQVRQALADNMTATRYNAVLSERLDEHPERLFMGGQQSYFDLLDLVESLRGGTFVLDGQGADTLVPLQPFVVGTRVDFLAYSIGGYLTLALLLGEKDRPTLSDSRAVIFAAAAPMTHVA
;
A
#
# COMPACT_ATOMS: atom_id res chain seq x y z
N MET A 1 23.08 15.26 12.63
CA MET A 1 22.17 14.34 11.93
C MET A 1 22.76 12.95 12.04
N SER A 2 22.08 11.99 12.65
CA SER A 2 22.53 10.59 12.56
C SER A 2 22.38 10.14 11.11
N ALA A 3 23.31 9.32 10.62
CA ALA A 3 23.20 8.73 9.29
C ALA A 3 21.96 7.81 9.26
N ILE A 4 21.13 7.92 8.23
CA ILE A 4 20.04 6.97 7.99
C ILE A 4 20.69 5.65 7.57
N PRO A 5 20.54 4.55 8.33
CA PRO A 5 21.14 3.27 7.97
C PRO A 5 20.42 2.71 6.74
N LEU A 6 21.14 2.53 5.63
CA LEU A 6 20.58 1.92 4.43
C LEU A 6 20.43 0.41 4.66
N VAL A 7 19.19 -0.08 4.73
CA VAL A 7 18.92 -1.51 4.90
C VAL A 7 18.58 -2.10 3.54
N LEU A 8 19.59 -2.69 2.88
CA LEU A 8 19.41 -3.35 1.58
C LEU A 8 19.05 -4.83 1.70
N GLU A 9 19.55 -5.50 2.74
CA GLU A 9 19.31 -6.93 2.99
C GLU A 9 18.06 -7.13 3.86
N THR A 10 16.89 -6.90 3.29
CA THR A 10 15.60 -7.17 3.97
C THR A 10 14.93 -8.45 3.53
N GLU A 11 15.57 -9.23 2.65
CA GLU A 11 14.98 -10.43 2.08
C GLU A 11 14.54 -11.47 3.12
N PRO A 12 15.29 -11.75 4.21
CA PRO A 12 14.84 -12.68 5.24
C PRO A 12 13.55 -12.22 5.93
N TYR A 13 13.45 -10.94 6.26
CA TYR A 13 12.26 -10.35 6.89
C TYR A 13 11.06 -10.32 5.93
N TYR A 14 11.32 -10.00 4.65
CA TYR A 14 10.29 -10.03 3.62
C TYR A 14 9.83 -11.46 3.27
N LYS A 15 10.73 -12.45 3.28
CA LYS A 15 10.37 -13.87 3.11
C LYS A 15 9.53 -14.35 4.27
N ALA A 16 9.86 -14.01 5.51
CA ALA A 16 9.04 -14.33 6.67
C ALA A 16 7.60 -13.80 6.54
N PHE A 17 7.43 -12.66 5.85
CA PHE A 17 6.14 -12.11 5.46
C PHE A 17 5.45 -12.89 4.33
N ARG A 18 6.20 -13.21 3.27
CA ARG A 18 5.66 -13.86 2.05
C ARG A 18 5.35 -15.34 2.23
N GLU A 19 6.20 -16.08 2.94
CA GLU A 19 6.05 -17.52 3.22
C GLU A 19 4.75 -17.83 3.97
N LYS A 20 4.19 -16.86 4.69
CA LYS A 20 2.97 -17.00 5.50
C LYS A 20 1.70 -16.39 4.91
N GLN A 21 1.74 -15.79 3.70
CA GLN A 21 0.66 -15.00 3.07
C GLN A 21 -0.23 -14.26 4.09
N ILE A 22 0.08 -12.99 4.38
CA ILE A 22 -0.79 -12.21 5.25
C ILE A 22 -2.23 -12.18 4.72
N ARG A 23 -3.16 -12.48 5.63
CA ARG A 23 -4.59 -12.46 5.36
C ARG A 23 -5.25 -11.64 6.44
N TRP A 24 -6.22 -10.85 6.02
CA TRP A 24 -7.10 -10.16 6.95
C TRP A 24 -7.76 -11.17 7.90
N GLY A 25 -7.86 -10.84 9.18
CA GLY A 25 -8.45 -11.67 10.22
C GLY A 25 -7.63 -12.90 10.64
N VAL A 26 -6.53 -13.21 9.94
CA VAL A 26 -5.62 -14.30 10.32
C VAL A 26 -4.46 -13.73 11.13
N PRO A 27 -4.25 -14.16 12.39
CA PRO A 27 -3.14 -13.69 13.21
C PRO A 27 -1.80 -13.91 12.51
N HIS A 28 -0.90 -12.94 12.64
CA HIS A 28 0.46 -13.05 12.13
C HIS A 28 1.43 -12.56 13.18
N ALA A 29 2.33 -13.44 13.63
CA ALA A 29 3.33 -13.08 14.63
C ALA A 29 4.23 -11.93 14.13
N PRO A 30 4.58 -10.96 15.00
CA PRO A 30 5.59 -9.95 14.68
C PRO A 30 6.91 -10.58 14.23
N VAL A 31 7.58 -9.96 13.26
CA VAL A 31 8.96 -10.30 12.89
C VAL A 31 9.88 -9.26 13.50
N LEU A 32 10.73 -9.71 14.42
CA LEU A 32 11.68 -8.86 15.13
C LEU A 32 12.98 -8.75 14.33
N ALA A 33 13.43 -7.51 14.12
CA ALA A 33 14.78 -7.20 13.66
C ALA A 33 15.51 -6.38 14.74
N GLU A 34 16.78 -6.07 14.50
CA GLU A 34 17.61 -5.32 15.44
C GLU A 34 17.03 -3.92 15.74
N HIS A 35 16.66 -3.18 14.69
CA HIS A 35 16.23 -1.77 14.80
C HIS A 35 14.76 -1.53 14.52
N PHE A 36 14.03 -2.54 14.05
CA PHE A 36 12.61 -2.43 13.77
C PHE A 36 11.86 -3.71 14.13
N VAL A 37 10.55 -3.56 14.25
CA VAL A 37 9.61 -4.67 14.31
C VAL A 37 8.64 -4.52 13.15
N TRP A 38 8.47 -5.61 12.42
CA TRP A 38 7.50 -5.70 11.36
C TRP A 38 6.26 -6.43 11.88
N ILE A 39 5.08 -5.87 11.63
CA ILE A 39 3.79 -6.40 12.04
C ILE A 39 2.76 -6.31 10.90
N LYS A 40 1.71 -7.10 11.02
CA LYS A 40 0.53 -7.03 10.15
C LYS A 40 -0.48 -6.05 10.75
N ALA A 41 -0.97 -5.12 9.93
CA ALA A 41 -2.14 -4.31 10.25
C ALA A 41 -3.31 -4.73 9.35
N ASP A 42 -4.49 -4.90 9.94
CA ASP A 42 -5.71 -5.19 9.21
C ASP A 42 -6.53 -3.92 9.04
N LEU A 43 -6.94 -3.68 7.80
CA LEU A 43 -7.72 -2.51 7.40
C LEU A 43 -9.01 -2.97 6.73
N ARG A 44 -10.06 -2.15 6.88
CA ARG A 44 -11.35 -2.39 6.27
C ARG A 44 -11.85 -1.12 5.57
N SER A 45 -12.10 -1.23 4.28
CA SER A 45 -12.74 -0.19 3.47
C SER A 45 -14.21 -0.06 3.83
N SER A 46 -14.69 1.17 3.97
CA SER A 46 -16.10 1.52 4.05
C SER A 46 -16.68 1.99 2.70
N HIS A 47 -15.89 1.87 1.63
CA HIS A 47 -16.11 2.54 0.34
C HIS A 47 -16.34 1.59 -0.84
N ALA A 48 -16.72 0.33 -0.57
CA ALA A 48 -16.94 -0.69 -1.60
C ALA A 48 -18.03 -0.31 -2.63
N GLN A 49 -18.99 0.53 -2.23
CA GLN A 49 -20.04 1.07 -3.09
C GLN A 49 -19.51 1.89 -4.28
N LEU A 50 -18.28 2.41 -4.18
CA LEU A 50 -17.61 3.14 -5.26
C LEU A 50 -17.10 2.21 -6.35
N LEU A 51 -17.06 0.89 -6.13
CA LEU A 51 -16.67 -0.06 -7.16
C LEU A 51 -17.86 -0.42 -8.05
N LEU A 52 -17.53 -0.95 -9.24
CA LEU A 52 -18.50 -1.60 -10.12
C LEU A 52 -19.24 -2.70 -9.37
N GLU A 53 -20.52 -2.89 -9.66
CA GLU A 53 -21.39 -3.84 -8.96
C GLU A 53 -20.77 -5.25 -8.86
N GLN A 54 -20.21 -5.73 -9.97
CA GLN A 54 -19.53 -7.03 -10.04
C GLN A 54 -18.28 -7.13 -9.16
N ASP A 55 -17.59 -6.01 -8.91
CA ASP A 55 -16.33 -5.97 -8.15
C ASP A 55 -16.58 -5.70 -6.65
N ARG A 56 -17.80 -5.33 -6.23
CA ARG A 56 -18.14 -5.06 -4.82
C ARG A 56 -18.03 -6.30 -3.93
N GLN A 57 -18.06 -7.49 -4.52
CA GLN A 57 -17.95 -8.76 -3.83
C GLN A 57 -16.49 -9.20 -3.63
N GLU A 58 -15.53 -8.47 -4.20
CA GLU A 58 -14.10 -8.75 -4.02
C GLU A 58 -13.68 -8.42 -2.57
N LEU A 59 -13.73 -9.42 -1.70
CA LEU A 59 -13.47 -9.26 -0.26
C LEU A 59 -12.09 -8.67 0.03
N ASP A 60 -11.09 -8.97 -0.81
CA ASP A 60 -9.73 -8.43 -0.68
C ASP A 60 -9.69 -6.90 -0.95
N ASN A 61 -10.69 -6.31 -1.62
CA ASN A 61 -10.86 -4.86 -1.75
C ASN A 61 -11.59 -4.23 -0.55
N VAL A 62 -12.26 -5.03 0.26
CA VAL A 62 -13.05 -4.58 1.43
C VAL A 62 -12.28 -4.76 2.72
N ALA A 63 -11.60 -5.88 2.90
CA ALA A 63 -10.89 -6.25 4.11
C ALA A 63 -9.51 -6.79 3.72
N PHE A 64 -8.47 -6.04 4.05
CA PHE A 64 -7.12 -6.31 3.58
C PHE A 64 -6.09 -6.12 4.68
N ALA A 65 -5.03 -6.90 4.61
CA ALA A 65 -3.89 -6.78 5.49
C ALA A 65 -2.78 -5.97 4.81
N CYS A 66 -2.04 -5.18 5.57
CA CYS A 66 -0.87 -4.43 5.10
C CYS A 66 0.31 -4.52 6.06
N PRO A 67 1.56 -4.48 5.56
CA PRO A 67 2.76 -4.32 6.37
C PRO A 67 2.79 -3.00 7.16
N LEU A 68 3.09 -3.08 8.44
CA LEU A 68 3.48 -1.94 9.27
C LEU A 68 4.85 -2.22 9.90
N VAL A 69 5.81 -1.33 9.68
CA VAL A 69 7.19 -1.45 10.16
C VAL A 69 7.42 -0.35 11.17
N LEU A 70 7.63 -0.72 12.42
CA LEU A 70 7.80 0.21 13.52
C LEU A 70 9.27 0.20 13.98
N PRO A 71 9.83 1.35 14.39
CA PRO A 71 11.06 1.39 15.15
C PRO A 71 11.00 0.46 16.38
N ARG A 72 12.10 -0.21 16.72
CA ARG A 72 12.15 -1.15 17.85
C ARG A 72 11.91 -0.46 19.20
N GLN A 73 12.22 0.83 19.28
CA GLN A 73 12.08 1.68 20.47
C GLN A 73 11.45 3.02 20.07
N GLY A 74 10.81 3.70 21.02
CA GLY A 74 10.35 5.09 20.84
C GLY A 74 8.87 5.29 20.51
N GLY A 75 8.01 4.30 20.77
CA GLY A 75 6.55 4.45 20.69
C GLY A 75 5.92 4.91 22.01
N PRO A 76 4.69 5.49 22.00
CA PRO A 76 3.87 5.78 20.83
C PRO A 76 4.43 6.93 19.98
N PHE A 77 4.21 6.87 18.67
CA PHE A 77 4.86 7.73 17.69
C PHE A 77 4.00 8.94 17.33
N GLN A 78 4.66 10.07 17.08
CA GLN A 78 4.04 11.34 16.63
C GLN A 78 4.05 11.50 15.10
N ARG A 79 4.60 10.52 14.38
CA ARG A 79 4.78 10.59 12.93
C ARG A 79 4.73 9.20 12.32
N VAL A 80 4.21 9.11 11.10
CA VAL A 80 4.19 7.88 10.29
C VAL A 80 4.35 8.24 8.81
N VAL A 81 5.04 7.37 8.07
CA VAL A 81 5.18 7.45 6.62
C VAL A 81 4.31 6.37 5.98
N ILE A 82 3.43 6.74 5.06
CA ILE A 82 2.69 5.80 4.22
C ILE A 82 3.42 5.67 2.88
N ILE A 83 3.78 4.45 2.50
CA ILE A 83 4.35 4.17 1.18
C ILE A 83 3.25 3.69 0.24
N LEU A 84 3.15 4.33 -0.93
CA LEU A 84 2.21 3.98 -2.00
C LEU A 84 2.95 3.46 -3.24
N HIS A 85 2.49 2.31 -3.74
CA HIS A 85 3.13 1.57 -4.82
C HIS A 85 2.63 1.99 -6.23
N GLY A 86 3.30 1.47 -7.27
CA GLY A 86 2.95 1.70 -8.68
C GLY A 86 1.84 0.78 -9.23
N LEU A 87 1.39 1.07 -10.46
CA LEU A 87 0.24 0.42 -11.11
C LEU A 87 0.48 -1.05 -11.46
N ASN A 88 1.74 -1.50 -11.61
CA ASN A 88 2.09 -2.85 -12.03
C ASN A 88 2.83 -3.65 -10.94
N GLU A 89 2.38 -3.53 -9.69
CA GLU A 89 2.99 -4.21 -8.55
C GLU A 89 2.12 -5.36 -8.06
N SER A 90 2.73 -6.53 -7.90
CA SER A 90 2.10 -7.75 -7.37
C SER A 90 2.44 -8.00 -5.91
N GLU A 91 3.51 -7.37 -5.40
CA GLU A 91 4.06 -7.63 -4.08
C GLU A 91 4.86 -6.41 -3.55
N TYR A 92 5.13 -6.35 -2.25
CA TYR A 92 5.82 -5.20 -1.64
C TYR A 92 7.36 -5.25 -1.74
N ARG A 93 7.94 -6.25 -2.39
CA ARG A 93 9.38 -6.54 -2.37
C ARG A 93 10.27 -5.32 -2.66
N LYS A 94 9.87 -4.46 -3.60
CA LYS A 94 10.61 -3.24 -3.98
C LYS A 94 10.55 -2.13 -2.92
N TYR A 95 9.47 -2.09 -2.14
CA TYR A 95 9.20 -1.04 -1.17
C TYR A 95 9.63 -1.42 0.25
N PHE A 96 9.73 -2.72 0.52
CA PHE A 96 10.08 -3.23 1.84
C PHE A 96 11.45 -2.74 2.37
N PRO A 97 12.53 -2.69 1.56
CA PRO A 97 13.80 -2.09 1.98
C PRO A 97 13.68 -0.64 2.46
N TRP A 98 12.84 0.16 1.80
CA TRP A 98 12.57 1.55 2.19
C TRP A 98 11.86 1.62 3.54
N ALA A 99 10.88 0.74 3.77
CA ALA A 99 10.17 0.67 5.05
C ALA A 99 11.10 0.31 6.21
N CYS A 100 11.97 -0.69 6.03
CA CYS A 100 12.95 -1.07 7.05
C CYS A 100 13.99 0.03 7.30
N THR A 101 14.48 0.67 6.24
CA THR A 101 15.45 1.79 6.31
C THR A 101 14.88 2.96 7.13
N LEU A 102 13.66 3.38 6.83
CA LEU A 102 12.98 4.48 7.53
C LEU A 102 12.63 4.11 8.98
N ALA A 103 12.15 2.89 9.24
CA ALA A 103 11.87 2.41 10.59
C ALA A 103 13.14 2.33 11.45
N SER A 104 14.25 1.88 10.87
CA SER A 104 15.56 1.87 11.55
C SER A 104 16.06 3.28 11.86
N ALA A 105 15.63 4.28 11.09
CA ALA A 105 15.89 5.70 11.34
C ALA A 105 14.88 6.36 12.31
N GLY A 106 13.95 5.60 12.88
CA GLY A 106 12.98 6.09 13.87
C GLY A 106 11.62 6.52 13.30
N PHE A 107 11.34 6.24 12.02
CA PHE A 107 10.05 6.58 11.40
C PHE A 107 9.19 5.33 11.16
N PRO A 108 8.04 5.18 11.84
CA PRO A 108 7.03 4.18 11.49
C PRO A 108 6.64 4.24 10.01
N VAL A 109 6.49 3.08 9.37
CA VAL A 109 6.12 2.97 7.96
C VAL A 109 4.99 1.99 7.72
N LEU A 110 3.93 2.44 7.05
CA LEU A 110 2.84 1.58 6.58
C LEU A 110 2.92 1.42 5.05
N LEU A 111 2.89 0.18 4.55
CA LEU A 111 2.86 -0.10 3.11
C LEU A 111 1.42 -0.30 2.65
N PHE A 112 0.80 0.72 2.06
CA PHE A 112 -0.63 0.69 1.76
C PHE A 112 -0.91 0.11 0.36
N PRO A 113 -1.77 -0.92 0.24
CA PRO A 113 -2.18 -1.45 -1.06
C PRO A 113 -3.33 -0.64 -1.66
N LEU A 114 -3.18 -0.22 -2.91
CA LEU A 114 -4.28 0.33 -3.71
C LEU A 114 -5.25 -0.78 -4.13
N THR A 115 -6.52 -0.43 -4.32
CA THR A 115 -7.59 -1.33 -4.81
C THR A 115 -7.15 -2.08 -6.05
N PHE A 116 -7.48 -3.38 -6.14
CA PHE A 116 -7.11 -4.31 -7.21
C PHE A 116 -5.62 -4.63 -7.34
N LEU A 117 -4.77 -4.10 -6.48
CA LEU A 117 -3.31 -4.26 -6.56
C LEU A 117 -2.74 -4.88 -5.27
N ILE A 118 -1.57 -5.51 -5.40
CA ILE A 118 -0.87 -6.24 -4.33
C ILE A 118 -1.83 -7.12 -3.51
N ASN A 119 -2.13 -6.75 -2.26
CA ASN A 119 -2.96 -7.55 -1.36
C ASN A 119 -4.44 -7.42 -1.64
N ARG A 120 -4.85 -6.37 -2.34
CA ARG A 120 -6.21 -6.11 -2.79
C ARG A 120 -6.48 -6.66 -4.20
N ARG A 121 -5.49 -7.31 -4.82
CA ARG A 121 -5.66 -7.97 -6.12
C ARG A 121 -6.58 -9.18 -6.00
N PRO A 122 -7.70 -9.27 -6.74
CA PRO A 122 -8.58 -10.44 -6.71
C PRO A 122 -7.83 -11.76 -6.88
N ARG A 123 -8.21 -12.77 -6.10
CA ARG A 123 -7.54 -14.08 -6.14
C ARG A 123 -7.67 -14.77 -7.49
N THR A 124 -8.80 -14.59 -8.17
CA THR A 124 -9.02 -15.08 -9.53
C THR A 124 -8.07 -14.46 -10.56
N TRP A 125 -7.42 -13.34 -10.21
CA TRP A 125 -6.39 -12.70 -11.04
C TRP A 125 -4.99 -13.14 -10.65
N ARG A 126 -4.86 -14.02 -9.66
CA ARG A 126 -3.61 -14.63 -9.20
C ARG A 126 -3.61 -16.08 -9.70
N GLY A 127 -2.62 -16.43 -10.51
CA GLY A 127 -2.48 -17.81 -11.00
C GLY A 127 -1.65 -17.87 -12.27
N GLU A 128 -0.85 -18.92 -12.40
CA GLU A 128 -0.01 -19.14 -13.58
C GLU A 128 -0.88 -19.34 -14.82
N ASP A 129 -1.89 -20.22 -14.75
CA ASP A 129 -2.80 -20.50 -15.86
C ASP A 129 -3.48 -19.24 -16.42
N LYS A 130 -4.04 -18.39 -15.53
CA LYS A 130 -4.69 -17.14 -15.96
C LYS A 130 -3.69 -16.15 -16.54
N THR A 131 -2.49 -16.08 -15.96
CA THR A 131 -1.42 -15.22 -16.46
C THR A 131 -0.97 -15.64 -17.85
N ASP A 132 -0.80 -16.94 -18.06
CA ASP A 132 -0.37 -17.51 -19.34
C ASP A 132 -1.44 -17.37 -20.42
N GLN A 133 -2.71 -17.58 -20.07
CA GLN A 133 -3.83 -17.29 -20.97
C GLN A 133 -3.85 -15.82 -21.41
N CYS A 134 -3.81 -14.88 -20.47
CA CYS A 134 -3.79 -13.45 -20.79
C CYS A 134 -2.54 -13.09 -21.62
N LEU A 135 -1.38 -13.65 -21.29
CA LEU A 135 -0.15 -13.39 -22.02
C LEU A 135 -0.24 -13.86 -23.48
N GLN A 136 -0.75 -15.07 -23.73
CA GLN A 136 -0.92 -15.60 -25.07
C GLN A 136 -1.85 -14.72 -25.92
N VAL A 137 -3.02 -14.34 -25.36
CA VAL A 137 -3.97 -13.43 -26.03
C VAL A 137 -3.28 -12.10 -26.38
N ARG A 138 -2.51 -11.55 -25.45
CA ARG A 138 -1.80 -10.27 -25.65
C ARG A 138 -0.70 -10.35 -26.69
N GLN A 139 0.08 -11.42 -26.70
CA GLN A 139 1.15 -11.65 -27.66
C GLN A 139 0.63 -11.93 -29.08
N ALA A 140 -0.61 -12.41 -29.20
CA ALA A 140 -1.27 -12.61 -30.50
C ALA A 140 -1.79 -11.31 -31.13
N LEU A 141 -1.87 -10.20 -30.38
CA LEU A 141 -2.23 -8.90 -30.94
C LEU A 141 -1.12 -8.36 -31.83
N ALA A 142 -1.47 -7.95 -33.05
CA ALA A 142 -0.54 -7.30 -33.96
C ALA A 142 0.13 -6.09 -33.28
N ASP A 143 1.43 -5.94 -33.49
CA ASP A 143 2.28 -4.86 -32.96
C ASP A 143 2.44 -4.78 -31.43
N ASN A 144 1.92 -5.73 -30.65
CA ASN A 144 2.10 -5.74 -29.19
C ASN A 144 3.44 -6.35 -28.76
N MET A 145 4.48 -5.52 -28.72
CA MET A 145 5.84 -5.93 -28.33
C MET A 145 6.12 -5.83 -26.81
N THR A 146 5.12 -5.45 -26.01
CA THR A 146 5.33 -5.11 -24.58
C THR A 146 4.63 -6.06 -23.61
N ALA A 147 3.95 -7.09 -24.12
CA ALA A 147 3.27 -8.09 -23.30
C ALA A 147 4.26 -8.92 -22.48
N THR A 148 4.09 -8.93 -21.17
CA THR A 148 4.88 -9.71 -20.20
C THR A 148 3.96 -10.39 -19.21
N ARG A 149 4.45 -11.42 -18.51
CA ARG A 149 3.71 -12.05 -17.40
C ARG A 149 3.28 -11.04 -16.32
N TYR A 150 4.04 -9.94 -16.17
CA TYR A 150 3.78 -8.93 -15.16
C TYR A 150 2.59 -8.04 -15.52
N ASN A 151 2.51 -7.57 -16.77
CA ASN A 151 1.45 -6.65 -17.20
C ASN A 151 0.24 -7.35 -17.84
N ALA A 152 0.36 -8.58 -18.34
CA ALA A 152 -0.69 -9.21 -19.16
C ALA A 152 -2.05 -9.26 -18.47
N VAL A 153 -2.11 -9.70 -17.21
CA VAL A 153 -3.38 -9.76 -16.47
C VAL A 153 -3.93 -8.37 -16.19
N LEU A 154 -3.07 -7.42 -15.80
CA LEU A 154 -3.52 -6.06 -15.51
C LEU A 154 -4.06 -5.37 -16.76
N SER A 155 -3.33 -5.47 -17.88
CA SER A 155 -3.76 -4.92 -19.16
C SER A 155 -5.08 -5.54 -19.61
N GLU A 156 -5.27 -6.86 -19.43
CA GLU A 156 -6.54 -7.52 -19.71
C GLU A 156 -7.72 -6.92 -18.96
N ARG A 157 -7.55 -6.68 -17.66
CA ARG A 157 -8.64 -6.15 -16.84
C ARG A 157 -8.93 -4.68 -17.11
N LEU A 158 -7.91 -3.91 -17.48
CA LEU A 158 -8.07 -2.53 -17.90
C LEU A 158 -8.74 -2.42 -19.27
N ASP A 159 -8.51 -3.37 -20.19
CA ASP A 159 -9.20 -3.37 -21.47
C ASP A 159 -10.66 -3.83 -21.34
N GLU A 160 -10.95 -4.79 -20.44
CA GLU A 160 -12.33 -5.23 -20.16
C GLU A 160 -13.18 -4.13 -19.49
N HIS A 161 -12.63 -3.47 -18.47
CA HIS A 161 -13.31 -2.44 -17.68
C HIS A 161 -12.31 -1.33 -17.28
N PRO A 162 -12.00 -0.39 -18.19
CA PRO A 162 -11.02 0.67 -17.93
C PRO A 162 -11.40 1.57 -16.74
N GLU A 163 -12.69 1.70 -16.47
CA GLU A 163 -13.24 2.45 -15.35
C GLU A 163 -12.79 1.93 -13.97
N ARG A 164 -12.36 0.66 -13.88
CA ARG A 164 -11.78 0.09 -12.64
C ARG A 164 -10.60 0.88 -12.12
N LEU A 165 -9.80 1.48 -13.02
CA LEU A 165 -8.66 2.31 -12.63
C LEU A 165 -9.13 3.54 -11.82
N PHE A 166 -10.15 4.21 -12.33
CA PHE A 166 -10.70 5.41 -11.70
C PHE A 166 -11.47 5.05 -10.43
N MET A 167 -12.39 4.08 -10.50
CA MET A 167 -13.24 3.66 -9.38
C MET A 167 -12.42 3.05 -8.23
N GLY A 168 -11.42 2.23 -8.55
CA GLY A 168 -10.47 1.71 -7.57
C GLY A 168 -9.57 2.81 -6.98
N GLY A 169 -9.20 3.80 -7.79
CA GLY A 169 -8.53 5.03 -7.33
C GLY A 169 -9.38 5.80 -6.32
N GLN A 170 -10.68 5.98 -6.58
CA GLN A 170 -11.61 6.64 -5.65
C GLN A 170 -11.75 5.87 -4.34
N GLN A 171 -11.93 4.54 -4.39
CA GLN A 171 -11.97 3.74 -3.17
C GLN A 171 -10.66 3.88 -2.37
N SER A 172 -9.51 3.75 -3.02
CA SER A 172 -8.20 3.92 -2.37
C SER A 172 -8.01 5.31 -1.76
N TYR A 173 -8.52 6.36 -2.43
CA TYR A 173 -8.49 7.73 -1.94
C TYR A 173 -9.24 7.87 -0.61
N PHE A 174 -10.49 7.41 -0.56
CA PHE A 174 -11.29 7.51 0.66
C PHE A 174 -10.80 6.57 1.77
N ASP A 175 -10.34 5.37 1.43
CA ASP A 175 -9.69 4.46 2.39
C ASP A 175 -8.45 5.11 3.03
N LEU A 176 -7.66 5.86 2.26
CA LEU A 176 -6.52 6.61 2.79
C LEU A 176 -6.95 7.77 3.69
N LEU A 177 -8.05 8.46 3.37
CA LEU A 177 -8.59 9.50 4.25
C LEU A 177 -9.04 8.91 5.58
N ASP A 178 -9.80 7.81 5.58
CA ASP A 178 -10.23 7.13 6.80
C ASP A 178 -9.01 6.67 7.63
N LEU A 179 -7.98 6.13 6.97
CA LEU A 179 -6.73 5.72 7.62
C LEU A 179 -5.99 6.93 8.22
N VAL A 180 -5.86 8.02 7.48
CA VAL A 180 -5.24 9.27 7.98
C VAL A 180 -5.99 9.78 9.20
N GLU A 181 -7.32 9.86 9.14
CA GLU A 181 -8.15 10.29 10.26
C GLU A 181 -7.94 9.40 11.49
N SER A 182 -7.87 8.08 11.31
CA SER A 182 -7.62 7.14 12.40
C SER A 182 -6.21 7.28 13.00
N LEU A 183 -5.18 7.42 12.17
CA LEU A 183 -3.79 7.62 12.62
C LEU A 183 -3.64 8.94 13.37
N ARG A 184 -4.14 10.04 12.79
CA ARG A 184 -4.09 11.38 13.40
C ARG A 184 -4.94 11.46 14.66
N GLY A 185 -6.07 10.76 14.69
CA GLY A 185 -6.96 10.69 15.84
C GLY A 185 -6.43 9.81 16.98
N GLY A 186 -5.32 9.09 16.78
CA GLY A 186 -4.81 8.11 17.76
C GLY A 186 -5.75 6.93 17.98
N THR A 187 -6.67 6.67 17.03
CA THR A 187 -7.65 5.58 17.13
C THR A 187 -7.23 4.34 16.34
N PHE A 188 -6.08 4.39 15.65
CA PHE A 188 -5.52 3.25 14.96
C PHE A 188 -5.11 2.17 15.97
N VAL A 189 -5.76 1.02 15.89
CA VAL A 189 -5.57 -0.11 16.79
C VAL A 189 -5.00 -1.29 16.01
N LEU A 190 -3.98 -1.92 16.57
CA LEU A 190 -3.48 -3.20 16.09
C LEU A 190 -4.35 -4.33 16.64
N ASP A 191 -4.66 -5.33 15.81
CA ASP A 191 -5.27 -6.54 16.34
C ASP A 191 -4.31 -7.16 17.36
N GLY A 192 -4.78 -7.36 18.60
CA GLY A 192 -3.98 -7.64 19.81
C GLY A 192 -3.21 -8.97 19.85
N GLN A 193 -2.73 -9.45 18.71
CA GLN A 193 -1.98 -10.69 18.52
C GLN A 193 -0.51 -10.34 18.25
N GLY A 194 0.23 -9.96 19.30
CA GLY A 194 1.62 -9.53 19.15
C GLY A 194 2.41 -9.31 20.44
N ALA A 195 2.31 -10.27 21.37
CA ALA A 195 3.23 -10.57 22.47
C ALA A 195 3.63 -9.43 23.42
N ASP A 196 3.20 -9.57 24.67
CA ASP A 196 3.71 -8.90 25.87
C ASP A 196 4.84 -7.89 25.62
N THR A 197 4.48 -6.61 25.66
CA THR A 197 5.33 -5.43 25.91
C THR A 197 6.17 -4.81 24.78
N LEU A 198 6.23 -5.36 23.56
CA LEU A 198 7.13 -4.79 22.53
C LEU A 198 6.51 -3.73 21.61
N VAL A 199 5.21 -3.78 21.35
CA VAL A 199 4.49 -2.77 20.54
C VAL A 199 3.20 -2.38 21.26
N PRO A 200 2.95 -1.09 21.52
CA PRO A 200 1.68 -0.66 22.11
C PRO A 200 0.52 -0.93 21.15
N LEU A 201 -0.63 -1.32 21.72
CA LEU A 201 -1.87 -1.61 20.98
C LEU A 201 -2.29 -0.43 20.08
N GLN A 202 -2.08 0.78 20.58
CA GLN A 202 -2.22 2.04 19.85
C GLN A 202 -0.83 2.66 19.65
N PRO A 203 -0.17 2.42 18.50
CA PRO A 203 1.19 2.88 18.27
C PRO A 203 1.31 4.36 17.96
N PHE A 204 0.21 5.08 17.76
CA PHE A 204 0.20 6.47 17.31
C PHE A 204 -0.57 7.36 18.30
N VAL A 205 -0.02 8.54 18.60
CA VAL A 205 -0.69 9.52 19.47
C VAL A 205 -1.65 10.42 18.69
N VAL A 206 -2.56 11.08 19.41
CA VAL A 206 -3.38 12.16 18.82
C VAL A 206 -2.47 13.24 18.23
N GLY A 207 -2.79 13.71 17.02
CA GLY A 207 -1.99 14.67 16.27
C GLY A 207 -0.82 14.05 15.50
N THR A 208 -0.78 12.71 15.37
CA THR A 208 0.27 12.03 14.58
C THR A 208 0.33 12.56 13.16
N ARG A 209 1.47 13.11 12.76
CA ARG A 209 1.65 13.59 11.39
C ARG A 209 1.80 12.41 10.43
N VAL A 210 1.09 12.47 9.31
CA VAL A 210 1.19 11.48 8.24
C VAL A 210 1.97 12.08 7.07
N ASP A 211 3.01 11.41 6.60
CA ASP A 211 3.74 11.77 5.38
C ASP A 211 3.69 10.64 4.35
N PHE A 212 4.06 10.95 3.11
CA PHE A 212 3.96 10.02 2.00
C PHE A 212 5.28 9.80 1.27
N LEU A 213 5.52 8.56 0.87
CA LEU A 213 6.53 8.19 -0.12
C LEU A 213 5.82 7.41 -1.22
N ALA A 214 5.77 7.94 -2.43
CA ALA A 214 4.85 7.45 -3.44
C ALA A 214 5.51 7.23 -4.79
N TYR A 215 5.10 6.17 -5.48
CA TYR A 215 5.63 5.80 -6.80
C TYR A 215 4.51 5.68 -7.83
N SER A 216 4.69 6.29 -9.00
CA SER A 216 3.77 6.19 -10.15
C SER A 216 2.32 6.52 -9.75
N ILE A 217 1.36 5.62 -9.96
CA ILE A 217 -0.05 5.84 -9.61
C ILE A 217 -0.25 6.22 -8.14
N GLY A 218 0.57 5.67 -7.22
CA GLY A 218 0.55 6.07 -5.82
C GLY A 218 0.86 7.55 -5.64
N GLY A 219 1.75 8.10 -6.47
CA GLY A 219 2.09 9.53 -6.45
C GLY A 219 0.96 10.42 -6.96
N TYR A 220 0.21 10.00 -7.99
CA TYR A 220 -1.00 10.70 -8.40
C TYR A 220 -2.03 10.75 -7.28
N LEU A 221 -2.21 9.64 -6.56
CA LEU A 221 -3.12 9.57 -5.42
C LEU A 221 -2.66 10.48 -4.27
N THR A 222 -1.36 10.52 -3.98
CA THR A 222 -0.79 11.48 -3.00
C THR A 222 -1.03 12.92 -3.41
N LEU A 223 -0.85 13.26 -4.69
CA LEU A 223 -1.14 14.61 -5.18
C LEU A 223 -2.62 14.96 -5.02
N ALA A 224 -3.52 14.03 -5.36
CA ALA A 224 -4.96 14.23 -5.18
C ALA A 224 -5.30 14.50 -3.70
N LEU A 225 -4.73 13.73 -2.76
CA LEU A 225 -4.92 13.93 -1.32
C LEU A 225 -4.42 15.31 -0.85
N LEU A 226 -3.19 15.67 -1.20
CA LEU A 226 -2.57 16.91 -0.73
C LEU A 226 -3.14 18.18 -1.41
N LEU A 227 -3.63 18.08 -2.64
CA LEU A 227 -4.28 19.19 -3.33
C LEU A 227 -5.75 19.34 -2.93
N GLY A 228 -6.44 18.23 -2.62
CA GLY A 228 -7.80 18.20 -2.08
C GLY A 228 -7.90 18.66 -0.61
N GLU A 229 -6.75 18.85 0.04
CA GLU A 229 -6.61 19.31 1.44
C GLU A 229 -7.41 20.57 1.78
N LYS A 230 -7.66 21.46 0.80
CA LYS A 230 -8.43 22.69 1.03
C LYS A 230 -9.84 22.41 1.57
N ASP A 231 -10.40 21.23 1.28
CA ASP A 231 -11.74 20.85 1.71
C ASP A 231 -11.73 20.09 3.06
N ARG A 232 -10.57 19.57 3.49
CA ARG A 232 -10.36 18.84 4.75
C ARG A 232 -8.94 19.06 5.25
N PRO A 233 -8.68 20.02 6.16
CA PRO A 233 -7.32 20.45 6.51
C PRO A 233 -6.54 19.45 7.41
N THR A 234 -6.63 18.15 7.15
CA THR A 234 -6.01 17.07 7.93
C THR A 234 -4.60 16.68 7.47
N LEU A 235 -4.12 17.13 6.31
CA LEU A 235 -2.79 16.85 5.75
C LEU A 235 -1.94 18.12 5.54
N SER A 236 -2.32 19.25 6.12
CA SER A 236 -1.65 20.55 5.91
C SER A 236 -0.19 20.58 6.36
N ASP A 237 0.15 19.75 7.35
CA ASP A 237 1.52 19.55 7.85
C ASP A 237 2.24 18.37 7.17
N SER A 238 1.54 17.60 6.33
CA SER A 238 2.08 16.48 5.58
C SER A 238 3.10 16.92 4.53
N ARG A 239 4.04 16.02 4.27
CA ARG A 239 5.03 16.11 3.20
C ARG A 239 5.00 14.84 2.38
N ALA A 240 5.40 14.97 1.12
CA ALA A 240 5.49 13.85 0.21
C ALA A 240 6.81 13.86 -0.56
N VAL A 241 7.36 12.67 -0.78
CA VAL A 241 8.37 12.41 -1.81
C VAL A 241 7.70 11.56 -2.87
N ILE A 242 7.69 12.06 -4.11
CA ILE A 242 6.94 11.46 -5.21
C ILE A 242 7.90 11.10 -6.35
N PHE A 243 7.84 9.86 -6.80
CA PHE A 243 8.63 9.33 -7.90
C PHE A 243 7.74 8.90 -9.07
N ALA A 244 8.16 9.23 -10.30
CA ALA A 244 7.54 8.74 -11.54
C ALA A 244 6.01 8.98 -11.67
N ALA A 245 5.47 10.02 -11.04
CA ALA A 245 4.03 10.32 -10.99
C ALA A 245 3.61 11.52 -11.84
N ALA A 246 4.44 11.90 -12.81
CA ALA A 246 4.13 12.97 -13.76
C ALA A 246 4.10 12.40 -15.17
N ALA A 247 2.99 12.60 -15.86
CA ALA A 247 2.91 12.53 -17.30
C ALA A 247 2.87 13.97 -17.81
N PRO A 248 3.78 14.39 -18.70
CA PRO A 248 3.61 15.66 -19.39
C PRO A 248 2.32 15.55 -20.19
N MET A 249 1.25 16.21 -19.74
CA MET A 249 0.11 16.47 -20.59
C MET A 249 0.56 17.56 -21.56
N THR A 250 1.10 17.15 -22.71
CA THR A 250 1.27 18.08 -23.81
C THR A 250 -0.12 18.50 -24.23
N HIS A 251 -0.48 19.76 -23.96
CA HIS A 251 -1.59 20.40 -24.63
C HIS A 251 -1.37 20.21 -26.13
N VAL A 252 -2.14 19.31 -26.75
CA VAL A 252 -2.32 19.34 -28.19
C VAL A 252 -3.28 20.49 -28.42
N ALA A 253 -2.70 21.66 -28.69
CA ALA A 253 -3.43 22.83 -29.16
C ALA A 253 -3.93 22.61 -30.59
#